data_AF-A0ABD6GJT1-F1
#
_entry.id   AF-A0ABD6GJT1-F1
#
_cell.length_a   1.000
_cell.length_b   1.000
_cell.length_c   1.000
_cell.angle_alpha   90.00
_cell.angle_beta   90.00
_cell.angle_gamma   90.00
#
_symmetry.space_group_name_H-M   'P 1'
#
loop_
_entity.id
_entity.type
_entity.pdbx_description
1 polymer ?
#
loop_
_entity_poly.entity_id
_entity_poly.type
_entity_poly.pdbx_seq_one_letter_code
_entity_poly.pdbx_strand_id
1 'polypeptide(L)'
;MTYEHFRQTSAAAHAALLAMGKAVDDSGLEKELTELVKLRVSQINGCAFCTQLHLNMARRIGVETQKLDLLVAWRDAGVYSARERAALLWAEQITTMATHRTTNDDYIAFFRDFSEEEAINLTVAIANINAWNRIAGGLHFPPPAA
;
A
#
# COMPACT_ATOMS: atom_id res chain seq x y z
N MET A 1 -3.69 12.45 17.88
CA MET A 1 -3.97 13.60 16.98
C MET A 1 -4.99 13.16 15.93
N THR A 2 -5.76 14.05 15.30
CA THR A 2 -6.67 13.66 14.21
C THR A 2 -6.05 13.91 12.84
N TYR A 3 -6.49 13.15 11.83
CA TYR A 3 -6.13 13.41 10.43
C TYR A 3 -6.53 14.83 10.01
N GLU A 4 -7.68 15.32 10.47
CA GLU A 4 -8.14 16.68 10.19
C GLU A 4 -7.20 17.75 10.76
N HIS A 5 -6.72 17.55 11.99
CA HIS A 5 -5.74 18.46 12.58
C HIS A 5 -4.41 18.45 11.80
N PHE A 6 -3.92 17.28 11.39
CA PHE A 6 -2.73 17.19 10.53
C PHE A 6 -2.92 17.95 9.21
N ARG A 7 -4.07 17.77 8.55
CA ARG A 7 -4.41 18.45 7.30
C ARG A 7 -4.41 19.97 7.44
N GLN A 8 -4.93 20.49 8.54
CA GLN A 8 -4.98 21.94 8.82
C GLN A 8 -3.60 22.50 9.20
N THR A 9 -2.89 21.80 10.09
CA THR A 9 -1.60 22.27 10.61
C THR A 9 -0.47 22.19 9.57
N SER A 10 -0.50 21.20 8.67
CA SER A 10 0.51 21.02 7.63
C SER A 10 -0.11 20.75 6.26
N ALA A 11 -0.91 21.70 5.77
CA ALA A 11 -1.61 21.59 4.49
C ALA A 11 -0.67 21.31 3.30
N ALA A 12 0.53 21.89 3.29
CA ALA A 12 1.51 21.66 2.22
C ALA A 12 2.04 20.23 2.21
N ALA A 13 2.37 19.65 3.39
CA ALA A 13 2.83 18.27 3.49
C ALA A 13 1.70 17.29 3.11
N HIS A 14 0.49 17.58 3.56
CA HIS A 14 -0.71 16.82 3.18
C HIS A 14 -0.93 16.83 1.66
N ALA A 15 -0.86 18.00 1.02
CA ALA A 15 -1.00 18.14 -0.43
C ALA A 15 0.09 17.37 -1.19
N ALA A 16 1.33 17.38 -0.72
CA ALA A 16 2.43 16.64 -1.35
C ALA A 16 2.20 15.12 -1.32
N LEU A 17 1.76 14.57 -0.18
CA LEU A 17 1.44 13.14 -0.05
C LEU A 17 0.25 12.73 -0.94
N LEU A 18 -0.76 13.61 -1.05
CA LEU A 18 -1.87 13.38 -1.98
C LEU A 18 -1.43 13.45 -3.44
N ALA A 19 -0.52 14.35 -3.80
CA ALA A 19 0.01 14.45 -5.15
C ALA A 19 0.77 13.19 -5.56
N MET A 20 1.57 12.60 -4.64
CA MET A 20 2.19 11.29 -4.87
C MET A 20 1.16 10.18 -5.08
N GLY A 21 0.06 10.21 -4.31
CA GLY A 21 -1.05 9.26 -4.47
C GLY A 21 -1.74 9.41 -5.82
N LYS A 22 -1.98 10.65 -6.25
CA LYS A 22 -2.57 10.97 -7.54
C LYS A 22 -1.68 10.51 -8.70
N ALA A 23 -0.37 10.71 -8.62
CA ALA A 23 0.56 10.25 -9.65
C ALA A 23 0.49 8.73 -9.84
N VAL A 24 0.34 7.96 -8.76
CA VAL A 24 0.11 6.51 -8.83
C VAL A 24 -1.26 6.18 -9.42
N ASP A 25 -2.31 6.88 -9.00
CA ASP A 25 -3.67 6.65 -9.53
C ASP A 25 -3.77 6.97 -11.03
N ASP A 26 -2.99 7.94 -11.52
CA ASP A 26 -2.91 8.33 -12.94
C ASP A 26 -1.94 7.44 -13.75
N SER A 27 -1.21 6.51 -13.12
CA SER A 27 -0.15 5.74 -13.77
C SER A 27 -0.63 4.54 -14.61
N GLY A 28 -1.94 4.27 -14.61
CA GLY A 28 -2.52 3.09 -15.26
C GLY A 28 -2.43 1.78 -14.46
N LEU A 29 -1.85 1.79 -13.25
CA LEU A 29 -1.88 0.63 -12.35
C LEU A 29 -3.30 0.32 -11.92
N GLU A 30 -3.60 -0.96 -11.78
CA GLU A 30 -4.91 -1.44 -11.39
C GLU A 30 -5.25 -0.96 -9.98
N LYS A 31 -6.38 -0.28 -9.82
CA LYS A 31 -6.77 0.30 -8.53
C LYS A 31 -6.90 -0.76 -7.45
N GLU A 32 -7.48 -1.93 -7.77
CA GLU A 32 -7.55 -3.09 -6.89
C GLU A 32 -6.16 -3.54 -6.39
N LEU A 33 -5.19 -3.67 -7.29
CA LEU A 33 -3.82 -4.07 -6.96
C LEU A 33 -3.18 -3.09 -5.98
N THR A 34 -3.29 -1.78 -6.25
CA THR A 34 -2.71 -0.75 -5.38
C THR A 34 -3.37 -0.70 -4.01
N GLU A 35 -4.68 -0.94 -3.90
CA GLU A 35 -5.36 -0.98 -2.60
C GLU A 35 -5.01 -2.23 -1.80
N LEU A 36 -4.85 -3.40 -2.43
CA LEU A 36 -4.32 -4.62 -1.78
C LEU A 36 -2.91 -4.38 -1.22
N VAL A 37 -2.03 -3.75 -2.00
CA VAL A 37 -0.68 -3.41 -1.57
C VAL A 37 -0.71 -2.41 -0.41
N LYS A 38 -1.47 -1.32 -0.52
CA LYS A 38 -1.58 -0.33 0.56
C LYS A 38 -2.11 -0.93 1.86
N LEU A 39 -3.10 -1.82 1.75
CA LEU A 39 -3.65 -2.53 2.90
C LEU A 39 -2.60 -3.47 3.52
N ARG A 40 -1.89 -4.26 2.71
CA ARG A 40 -0.86 -5.19 3.21
C ARG A 40 0.28 -4.46 3.91
N VAL A 41 0.78 -3.38 3.33
CA VAL A 41 1.83 -2.54 3.94
C VAL A 41 1.35 -1.95 5.27
N SER A 42 0.10 -1.48 5.31
CA SER A 42 -0.51 -0.93 6.54
C SER A 42 -0.65 -1.97 7.65
N GLN A 43 -0.97 -3.23 7.31
CA GLN A 43 -1.00 -4.35 8.26
C GLN A 43 0.39 -4.63 8.84
N ILE A 44 1.44 -4.66 8.02
CA ILE A 44 2.82 -4.89 8.47
C ILE A 44 3.29 -3.78 9.41
N ASN A 45 2.99 -2.53 9.06
CA ASN A 45 3.37 -1.36 9.85
C ASN A 45 2.47 -1.10 11.07
N GLY A 46 1.37 -1.84 11.24
CA GLY A 46 0.43 -1.65 12.35
C GLY A 46 -0.33 -0.30 12.32
N CYS A 47 -0.51 0.32 11.15
CA CYS A 47 -1.26 1.58 11.03
C CYS A 47 -2.78 1.31 10.98
N ALA A 48 -3.45 1.25 12.13
CA ALA A 48 -4.90 1.00 12.20
C ALA A 48 -5.74 1.99 11.36
N PHE A 49 -5.36 3.28 11.36
CA PHE A 49 -5.99 4.30 10.51
C PHE A 49 -5.93 3.93 9.02
N CYS A 50 -4.74 3.61 8.55
CA CYS A 50 -4.47 3.30 7.15
C CYS A 50 -5.14 1.98 6.75
N THR A 51 -5.10 0.97 7.62
CA THR A 51 -5.78 -0.32 7.42
C THR A 51 -7.28 -0.12 7.20
N GLN A 52 -7.95 0.64 8.07
CA GLN A 52 -9.39 0.88 7.93
C GLN A 52 -9.71 1.73 6.69
N LEU A 53 -8.92 2.76 6.40
CA LEU A 53 -9.09 3.60 5.22
C LEU A 53 -9.01 2.79 3.92
N HIS A 54 -8.00 1.92 3.79
CA HIS A 54 -7.80 1.11 2.59
C HIS A 54 -8.76 -0.08 2.50
N LEU A 55 -9.23 -0.63 3.62
CA LEU A 55 -10.37 -1.56 3.61
C LEU A 55 -11.63 -0.91 3.05
N ASN A 56 -11.96 0.30 3.48
CA ASN A 56 -13.14 1.03 2.98
C ASN A 56 -13.02 1.33 1.50
N MET A 57 -11.83 1.74 1.04
CA MET A 57 -11.58 2.00 -0.38
C MET A 57 -11.70 0.72 -1.21
N ALA A 58 -11.05 -0.37 -0.79
CA ALA A 58 -11.08 -1.64 -1.50
C ALA A 58 -12.51 -2.19 -1.61
N ARG A 59 -13.30 -2.12 -0.53
CA ARG A 59 -14.73 -2.50 -0.57
C ARG A 59 -15.54 -1.61 -1.51
N ARG A 60 -15.29 -0.30 -1.52
CA ARG A 60 -16.00 0.64 -2.38
C ARG A 60 -15.75 0.38 -3.87
N ILE A 61 -14.54 -0.01 -4.25
CA ILE A 61 -14.20 -0.33 -5.65
C ILE A 61 -14.52 -1.78 -6.03
N GLY A 62 -15.08 -2.58 -5.11
CA GLY A 62 -15.55 -3.93 -5.41
C GLY A 62 -14.48 -5.02 -5.33
N VAL A 63 -13.38 -4.82 -4.59
CA VAL A 63 -12.40 -5.90 -4.34
C VAL A 63 -13.10 -7.06 -3.63
N GLU A 64 -12.87 -8.27 -4.12
CA GLU A 64 -13.47 -9.49 -3.57
C GLU A 64 -13.20 -9.62 -2.07
N THR A 65 -14.25 -9.87 -1.29
CA THR A 65 -14.15 -10.00 0.18
C THR A 65 -13.15 -11.07 0.60
N GLN A 66 -13.10 -12.19 -0.13
CA GLN A 66 -12.16 -13.27 0.14
C GLN A 66 -10.69 -12.82 0.03
N LYS A 67 -10.35 -11.95 -0.93
CA LYS A 67 -9.01 -11.35 -1.05
C LYS A 67 -8.71 -10.38 0.10
N LEU A 68 -9.70 -9.71 0.67
CA LEU A 68 -9.47 -8.81 1.80
C LEU A 68 -9.23 -9.59 3.09
N ASP A 69 -10.06 -10.61 3.33
CA ASP A 69 -10.02 -11.42 4.56
C ASP A 69 -8.75 -12.28 4.64
N LEU A 70 -8.25 -12.77 3.50
CA LEU A 70 -7.07 -13.66 3.43
C LEU A 70 -5.74 -12.91 3.22
N LEU A 71 -5.74 -11.57 3.14
CA LEU A 71 -4.56 -10.80 2.73
C LEU A 71 -3.34 -10.99 3.63
N VAL A 72 -3.54 -11.17 4.94
CA VAL A 72 -2.44 -11.44 5.87
C VAL A 72 -1.77 -12.79 5.59
N ALA A 73 -2.52 -13.74 5.03
CA ALA A 73 -2.08 -15.10 4.72
C ALA A 73 -1.98 -15.36 3.20
N TRP A 74 -1.71 -14.31 2.41
CA TRP A 74 -1.84 -14.34 0.94
C TRP A 74 -1.02 -15.43 0.23
N ARG A 75 0.10 -15.86 0.82
CA ARG A 75 1.00 -16.87 0.23
C ARG A 75 0.32 -18.22 0.03
N ASP A 76 -0.56 -18.61 0.95
CA ASP A 76 -1.24 -19.91 0.98
C ASP A 76 -2.73 -19.82 0.60
N ALA A 77 -3.23 -18.60 0.37
CA ALA A 77 -4.66 -18.34 0.15
C ALA A 77 -5.20 -18.80 -1.21
N GLY A 78 -4.35 -18.92 -2.24
CA GLY A 78 -4.73 -19.42 -3.57
C GLY A 78 -5.64 -18.50 -4.42
N VAL A 79 -6.12 -17.38 -3.89
CA VAL A 79 -7.05 -16.46 -4.58
C VAL A 79 -6.39 -15.28 -5.31
N TYR A 80 -5.07 -15.15 -5.20
CA TYR A 80 -4.30 -14.07 -5.82
C TYR A 80 -3.63 -14.55 -7.10
N SER A 81 -3.74 -13.74 -8.15
CA SER A 81 -3.02 -13.92 -9.41
C SER A 81 -1.49 -13.85 -9.23
N ALA A 82 -0.73 -14.32 -10.21
CA ALA A 82 0.73 -14.22 -10.20
C ALA A 82 1.22 -12.77 -10.02
N ARG A 83 0.58 -11.82 -10.71
CA ARG A 83 0.88 -10.38 -10.65
C ARG A 83 0.60 -9.80 -9.26
N GLU A 84 -0.53 -10.14 -8.64
CA GLU A 84 -0.84 -9.72 -7.27
C GLU A 84 0.17 -10.31 -6.26
N ARG A 85 0.52 -11.59 -6.40
CA ARG A 85 1.52 -12.23 -5.54
C ARG A 85 2.90 -11.57 -5.66
N ALA A 86 3.30 -11.20 -6.88
CA ALA A 86 4.55 -10.47 -7.11
C ALA A 86 4.51 -9.07 -6.46
N ALA A 87 3.42 -8.32 -6.62
CA ALA A 87 3.26 -7.02 -5.99
C ALA A 87 3.25 -7.10 -4.45
N LEU A 88 2.54 -8.08 -3.88
CA LEU A 88 2.49 -8.30 -2.44
C LEU A 88 3.87 -8.67 -1.90
N LEU A 89 4.59 -9.59 -2.55
CA LEU A 89 5.96 -9.93 -2.17
C LEU A 89 6.87 -8.71 -2.15
N TRP A 90 6.85 -7.93 -3.24
CA TRP A 90 7.64 -6.71 -3.35
C TRP A 90 7.28 -5.69 -2.27
N ALA A 91 5.98 -5.52 -1.98
CA ALA A 91 5.51 -4.64 -0.93
C ALA A 91 6.02 -5.04 0.46
N GLU A 92 6.06 -6.33 0.79
CA GLU A 92 6.61 -6.80 2.06
C GLU A 92 8.13 -6.56 2.16
N GLN A 93 8.87 -6.84 1.08
CA GLN A 93 10.32 -6.65 1.01
C GLN A 93 10.71 -5.18 1.17
N ILE A 94 10.08 -4.28 0.42
CA ILE A 94 10.35 -2.83 0.51
C ILE A 94 9.94 -2.28 1.88
N THR A 95 8.81 -2.74 2.43
CA THR A 95 8.36 -2.29 3.75
C THR A 95 9.33 -2.70 4.87
N THR A 96 9.95 -3.87 4.74
CA THR A 96 10.88 -4.43 5.73
C THR A 96 12.36 -4.14 5.41
N MET A 97 12.66 -3.21 4.49
CA MET A 97 14.02 -3.00 3.96
C MET A 97 15.08 -2.65 5.01
N ALA A 98 14.66 -2.12 6.18
CA ALA A 98 15.56 -1.77 7.26
C ALA A 98 16.21 -3.00 7.92
N THR A 99 15.55 -4.16 7.85
CA THR A 99 16.02 -5.43 8.42
C THR A 99 16.30 -6.49 7.36
N HIS A 100 15.79 -6.31 6.14
CA HIS A 100 15.98 -7.24 5.02
C HIS A 100 16.46 -6.48 3.79
N ARG A 101 17.70 -6.72 3.35
CA ARG A 101 18.21 -6.13 2.11
C ARG A 101 17.63 -6.89 0.91
N THR A 102 17.01 -6.18 -0.02
CA THR A 102 16.57 -6.74 -1.30
C THR A 102 17.77 -7.20 -2.12
N THR A 103 17.64 -8.34 -2.79
CA THR A 103 18.66 -8.91 -3.67
C THR A 103 18.37 -8.57 -5.14
N ASN A 104 19.35 -8.80 -6.01
CA ASN A 104 19.12 -8.69 -7.46
C ASN A 104 18.09 -9.73 -7.95
N ASP A 105 18.03 -10.90 -7.32
CA ASP A 105 17.06 -11.94 -7.68
C ASP A 105 15.63 -11.51 -7.34
N ASP A 106 15.44 -10.82 -6.20
CA ASP A 106 14.15 -10.21 -5.83
C ASP A 106 13.70 -9.17 -6.86
N TYR A 107 14.64 -8.32 -7.28
CA TYR A 107 14.41 -7.33 -8.33
C TYR A 107 14.02 -8.00 -9.65
N ILE A 108 14.79 -8.98 -10.13
CA ILE A 108 14.51 -9.69 -11.39
C ILE A 108 13.15 -10.40 -11.32
N ALA A 109 12.82 -11.04 -10.20
CA ALA A 109 11.56 -11.74 -10.01
C ALA A 109 10.36 -10.79 -10.07
N PHE A 110 10.47 -9.61 -9.46
CA PHE A 110 9.41 -8.60 -9.49
C PHE A 110 9.18 -8.06 -10.91
N PHE A 111 10.25 -7.74 -11.65
CA PHE A 111 10.16 -7.19 -13.00
C PHE A 111 9.66 -8.19 -14.07
N ARG A 112 9.50 -9.48 -13.74
CA ARG A 112 8.96 -10.46 -14.70
C ARG A 112 7.49 -10.21 -15.02
N ASP A 113 6.72 -9.74 -14.04
CA ASP A 113 5.26 -9.62 -14.13
C ASP A 113 4.79 -8.15 -14.28
N PHE A 114 5.73 -7.21 -14.45
CA PHE A 114 5.51 -5.76 -14.55
C PHE A 114 6.39 -5.14 -15.63
N SER A 115 5.88 -4.13 -16.34
CA SER A 115 6.75 -3.25 -17.13
C SER A 115 7.65 -2.41 -16.21
N GLU A 116 8.72 -1.82 -16.76
CA GLU A 116 9.59 -0.93 -15.97
C GLU A 116 8.82 0.24 -15.36
N GLU A 117 7.93 0.87 -16.14
CA GLU A 117 7.08 1.97 -15.66
C GLU A 117 6.13 1.52 -14.55
N GLU A 118 5.48 0.37 -14.70
CA GLU A 118 4.59 -0.17 -13.67
C GLU A 118 5.35 -0.52 -12.38
N ALA A 119 6.53 -1.12 -12.50
CA ALA A 119 7.39 -1.48 -11.37
C ALA A 119 7.85 -0.25 -10.58
N ILE A 120 8.24 0.81 -11.28
CA ILE A 120 8.59 2.11 -10.68
C ILE A 120 7.37 2.69 -9.95
N ASN A 121 6.22 2.77 -10.63
CA ASN A 121 5.02 3.36 -10.05
C ASN A 121 4.48 2.56 -8.85
N LEU A 122 4.58 1.23 -8.88
CA LEU A 122 4.22 0.38 -7.76
C LEU A 122 5.16 0.59 -6.57
N THR A 123 6.45 0.76 -6.83
CA THR A 123 7.44 1.11 -5.79
C THR A 123 7.16 2.48 -5.17
N VAL A 124 6.78 3.47 -5.98
CA VAL A 124 6.32 4.78 -5.50
C VAL A 124 5.06 4.64 -4.64
N ALA A 125 4.11 3.80 -5.05
CA ALA A 125 2.90 3.51 -4.25
C ALA A 125 3.25 2.93 -2.87
N ILE A 126 4.18 1.96 -2.83
CA ILE A 126 4.66 1.33 -1.59
C ILE A 126 5.39 2.36 -0.69
N ALA A 127 6.23 3.20 -1.27
CA ALA A 127 6.92 4.26 -0.54
C ALA A 127 5.94 5.28 0.05
N ASN A 128 4.93 5.68 -0.74
CA ASN A 128 3.92 6.63 -0.31
C ASN A 128 3.07 6.09 0.86
N ILE A 129 2.59 4.84 0.78
CA ILE A 129 1.84 4.25 1.91
C ILE A 129 2.71 4.03 3.14
N ASN A 130 4.01 3.74 2.97
CA ASN A 130 4.97 3.69 4.06
C ASN A 130 5.14 5.05 4.76
N ALA A 131 5.13 6.16 4.00
CA ALA A 131 5.12 7.51 4.57
C ALA A 131 3.83 7.79 5.34
N TRP A 132 2.67 7.47 4.76
CA TRP A 132 1.38 7.59 5.45
C TRP A 132 1.31 6.77 6.74
N ASN A 133 1.80 5.53 6.73
CA ASN A 133 1.81 4.68 7.92
C ASN A 133 2.68 5.27 9.04
N ARG A 134 3.84 5.85 8.71
CA ARG A 134 4.71 6.52 9.70
C ARG A 134 4.05 7.75 10.30
N ILE A 135 3.38 8.55 9.48
CA ILE A 135 2.67 9.76 9.94
C ILE A 135 1.43 9.38 10.75
N ALA A 136 0.49 8.65 10.15
CA ALA A 136 -0.79 8.35 10.79
C ALA A 136 -0.66 7.38 11.97
N GLY A 137 0.22 6.38 11.85
CA GLY A 137 0.52 5.44 12.92
C GLY A 137 1.28 6.11 14.06
N GLY A 138 2.38 6.81 13.76
CA GLY A 138 3.21 7.49 14.77
C GLY A 138 2.48 8.61 15.51
N LEU A 139 1.49 9.24 14.88
CA LEU A 139 0.67 10.31 15.46
C LEU A 139 -0.69 9.82 16.00
N HIS A 140 -0.90 8.50 15.97
CA HIS A 140 -2.09 7.80 16.46
C HIS A 140 -3.40 8.43 15.94
N PHE A 141 -3.54 8.53 14.62
CA PHE A 141 -4.80 8.96 14.02
C PHE A 141 -5.89 7.92 14.32
N PRO A 142 -7.08 8.33 14.80
CA PRO A 142 -8.18 7.40 15.03
C PRO A 142 -8.69 6.86 13.70
N PRO A 143 -8.92 5.54 13.55
CA PRO A 143 -9.44 4.97 12.32
C PRO A 143 -10.78 5.61 11.90
N PRO A 144 -11.00 5.85 10.59
CA PRO A 144 -12.31 6.30 10.12
C PRO A 144 -13.38 5.23 10.37
N ALA A 145 -14.66 5.61 10.38
CA ALA A 145 -15.74 4.64 10.40
C ALA A 145 -15.71 3.75 9.14
N ALA A 146 -16.17 2.51 9.28
CA ALA A 146 -16.31 1.55 8.17
C ALA A 146 -17.33 2.01 7.12
#